data_AF-A0A936EF28-F1
#
_entry.id   AF-A0A936EF28-F1
#
_cell.length_a   1.000
_cell.length_b   1.000
_cell.length_c   1.000
_cell.angle_alpha   90.00
_cell.angle_beta   90.00
_cell.angle_gamma   90.00
#
_symmetry.space_group_name_H-M   'P 1'
#
loop_
_entity.id
_entity.type
_entity.pdbx_description
1 polymer ?
#
loop_
_entity_poly.entity_id
_entity_poly.type
_entity_poly.pdbx_seq_one_letter_code
_entity_poly.pdbx_strand_id
1 'polypeptide(L)'
;MSSHFPEHRAYVEVFGGPVGVLLQKRRSNRQVYNDLDHQVVGLFRVLRDVESRGRLIRDLALTPFSREEFDGSYEASADPVEAARKFIVRCFVGHGTRSIDQTTQWVSQLRYPRREKLRPRVGWSPCSDRGRRRAHDRCHD
;
A
#
# COMPACT_ATOMS: atom_id res chain seq x y z
N MET A 1 18.24 16.52 -4.30
CA MET A 1 17.50 17.20 -3.20
C MET A 1 18.32 17.40 -1.91
N SER A 2 19.64 17.15 -1.87
CA SER A 2 20.43 17.28 -0.62
C SER A 2 21.15 18.62 -0.43
N SER A 3 21.07 19.56 -1.39
CA SER A 3 21.86 20.80 -1.41
C SER A 3 21.33 21.92 -0.51
N HIS A 4 20.11 21.79 0.03
CA HIS A 4 19.48 22.82 0.86
C HIS A 4 19.64 22.56 2.37
N PHE A 5 20.21 21.42 2.76
CA PHE A 5 20.49 21.15 4.16
C PHE A 5 21.84 21.76 4.54
N PRO A 6 21.95 22.51 5.65
CA PRO A 6 23.24 22.91 6.20
C PRO A 6 24.02 21.67 6.64
N GLU A 7 25.30 21.83 6.93
CA GLU A 7 26.08 20.75 7.55
C GLU A 7 25.45 20.37 8.89
N HIS A 8 25.18 19.08 9.08
CA HIS A 8 24.50 18.57 10.28
C HIS A 8 24.95 17.16 10.63
N ARG A 9 24.95 16.85 11.93
CA ARG A 9 25.24 15.51 12.45
C ARG A 9 23.97 14.73 12.78
N ALA A 10 22.85 15.42 12.98
CA ALA A 10 21.57 14.83 13.34
C ALA A 10 20.46 15.36 12.43
N TYR A 11 19.50 14.50 12.10
CA TYR A 11 18.31 14.85 11.34
C TYR A 11 17.09 14.25 12.02
N VAL A 12 16.02 15.03 12.12
CA VAL A 12 14.75 14.60 12.71
C VAL A 12 13.67 14.79 11.66
N GLU A 13 13.07 13.68 11.22
CA GLU A 13 11.86 13.69 10.43
C GLU A 13 10.67 13.80 11.39
N VAL A 14 10.16 15.03 11.58
CA VAL A 14 9.08 15.29 12.55
C VAL A 14 7.74 14.80 12.04
N PHE A 15 7.51 14.90 10.73
CA PHE A 15 6.32 14.46 10.02
C PHE A 15 6.70 13.39 9.01
N GLY A 16 6.78 12.15 9.49
CA GLY A 16 7.30 11.00 8.77
C GLY A 16 6.73 10.82 7.37
N GLY A 17 5.40 10.83 7.25
CA GLY A 17 4.64 10.59 6.03
C GLY A 17 5.26 9.47 5.18
N PRO A 18 5.49 9.70 3.87
CA PRO A 18 6.08 8.71 2.97
C PRO A 18 7.61 8.56 3.09
N VAL A 19 8.24 9.23 4.07
CA VAL A 19 9.68 9.11 4.37
C VAL A 19 10.60 9.54 3.22
N GLY A 20 10.07 10.33 2.28
CA GLY A 20 10.75 10.68 1.03
C GLY A 20 12.07 11.45 1.23
N VAL A 21 12.10 12.39 2.18
CA VAL A 21 13.31 13.17 2.47
C VAL A 21 14.33 12.31 3.21
N LEU A 22 13.92 11.68 4.31
CA LEU A 22 14.80 10.83 5.12
C LEU A 22 15.49 9.72 4.32
N LEU A 23 14.80 9.08 3.36
CA LEU A 23 15.37 8.03 2.52
C LEU A 23 16.26 8.53 1.37
N GLN A 24 16.01 9.74 0.85
CA GLN A 24 16.73 10.26 -0.32
C GLN A 24 17.90 11.19 0.03
N LYS A 25 17.91 11.78 1.23
CA LYS A 25 19.01 12.65 1.66
C LYS A 25 20.29 11.86 1.94
N ARG A 26 21.44 12.53 1.93
CA ARG A 26 22.68 11.93 2.44
C ARG A 26 22.50 11.52 3.90
N ARG A 27 22.93 10.31 4.27
CA ARG A 27 22.87 9.83 5.66
C ARG A 27 23.65 10.77 6.59
N SER A 28 23.07 11.04 7.74
CA SER A 28 23.67 11.78 8.86
C SER A 28 23.99 10.79 9.99
N ASN A 29 24.90 11.14 10.90
CA ASN A 29 25.29 10.25 12.00
C ASN A 29 24.11 9.79 12.86
N ARG A 30 23.12 10.68 13.04
CA ARG A 30 21.86 10.39 13.74
C ARG A 30 20.68 10.74 12.85
N GLN A 31 19.68 9.86 12.83
CA GLN A 31 18.40 10.04 12.14
C GLN A 31 17.28 9.59 13.05
N VAL A 32 16.31 10.47 13.29
CA VAL A 32 15.10 10.18 14.06
C VAL A 32 13.92 10.24 13.11
N TYR A 33 13.08 9.21 13.16
CA TYR A 33 11.82 9.16 12.43
C TYR A 33 10.67 9.27 13.43
N ASN A 34 9.79 10.25 13.23
CA ASN A 34 8.59 10.47 14.03
C ASN A 34 7.38 10.61 13.12
N ASP A 35 6.26 10.01 13.52
CA ASP A 35 4.97 10.18 12.86
C ASP A 35 3.85 10.07 13.90
N LEU A 36 2.75 10.79 13.67
CA LEU A 36 1.53 10.68 14.48
C LEU A 36 0.76 9.40 14.13
N ASP A 37 0.84 8.94 12.88
CA ASP A 37 0.23 7.71 12.44
C ASP A 37 1.07 6.50 12.88
N HIS A 38 0.58 5.83 13.93
CA HIS A 38 1.20 4.65 14.49
C HIS A 38 1.27 3.47 13.51
N GLN A 39 0.45 3.44 12.46
CA GLN A 39 0.48 2.37 11.46
C GLN A 39 1.78 2.39 10.64
N VAL A 40 2.31 3.58 10.36
CA VAL A 40 3.59 3.71 9.64
C VAL A 40 4.75 3.19 10.50
N VAL A 41 4.75 3.55 11.79
CA VAL A 41 5.72 3.03 12.76
C VAL A 41 5.57 1.51 12.92
N GLY A 42 4.33 1.02 12.95
CA GLY A 42 4.01 -0.41 12.99
C GLY A 42 4.58 -1.17 11.78
N LEU A 43 4.41 -0.63 10.58
CA LEU A 43 4.99 -1.19 9.35
C LEU A 43 6.52 -1.33 9.46
N PHE A 44 7.22 -0.28 9.91
CA PHE A 44 8.68 -0.35 10.10
C PHE A 44 9.11 -1.37 11.16
N ARG A 45 8.29 -1.62 12.17
CA ARG A 45 8.55 -2.69 13.16
C ARG A 45 8.44 -4.07 12.53
N VAL A 46 7.40 -4.32 11.72
CA VAL A 46 7.23 -5.58 10.97
C VAL A 46 8.37 -5.80 9.97
N LEU A 47 8.76 -4.76 9.22
CA LEU A 47 9.84 -4.84 8.24
C LEU A 47 11.22 -5.10 8.86
N ARG A 48 11.41 -4.77 10.15
CA ARG A 48 12.68 -4.97 10.86
C ARG A 48 12.94 -6.45 11.15
N ASP A 49 11.90 -7.20 11.48
CA ASP A 49 11.99 -8.62 11.77
C ASP A 49 11.98 -9.46 10.48
N VAL A 50 12.85 -10.47 10.40
CA VAL A 50 13.06 -11.23 9.16
C VAL A 50 11.85 -12.11 8.84
N GLU A 51 11.30 -12.78 9.85
CA GLU A 51 10.18 -13.71 9.70
C GLU A 51 8.89 -12.95 9.37
N SER A 52 8.58 -11.92 10.16
CA SER A 52 7.41 -11.05 9.96
C SER A 52 7.43 -10.37 8.60
N ARG A 53 8.60 -9.88 8.16
CA ARG A 53 8.78 -9.32 6.81
C ARG A 53 8.54 -10.36 5.72
N GLY A 54 9.05 -11.58 5.89
CA GLY A 54 8.83 -12.67 4.92
C GLY A 54 7.35 -13.00 4.76
N ARG A 55 6.63 -13.10 5.89
CA ARG A 55 5.19 -13.31 5.90
C ARG A 55 4.43 -12.16 5.23
N LEU A 56 4.76 -10.91 5.58
CA LEU A 56 4.13 -9.72 4.98
C LEU A 56 4.27 -9.72 3.44
N ILE A 57 5.47 -10.00 2.92
CA ILE A 57 5.71 -10.03 1.47
C ILE A 57 4.85 -11.11 0.80
N ARG A 58 4.78 -12.30 1.40
CA ARG A 58 3.96 -13.40 0.89
C ARG A 58 2.47 -13.02 0.89
N ASP A 59 1.96 -12.48 1.98
CA ASP A 59 0.54 -12.16 2.14
C ASP A 59 0.12 -11.03 1.18
N LEU A 60 0.98 -10.03 0.98
CA LEU A 60 0.78 -8.99 -0.03
C LEU A 60 0.78 -9.54 -1.47
N ALA A 61 1.69 -10.46 -1.80
CA ALA A 61 1.75 -11.08 -3.13
C ALA A 61 0.50 -11.91 -3.47
N LEU A 62 -0.20 -12.41 -2.44
CA LEU A 62 -1.44 -13.18 -2.55
C LEU A 62 -2.70 -12.33 -2.36
N THR A 63 -2.57 -11.02 -2.08
CA THR A 63 -3.73 -10.14 -1.91
C THR A 63 -4.22 -9.67 -3.29
N PRO A 64 -5.46 -10.00 -3.70
CA PRO A 64 -6.00 -9.53 -4.97
C PRO A 64 -6.37 -8.05 -4.92
N PHE A 65 -6.29 -7.37 -6.07
CA PHE A 65 -6.85 -6.03 -6.22
C PHE A 65 -8.38 -6.13 -6.30
N SER A 66 -9.07 -6.09 -5.16
CA SER A 66 -10.51 -6.33 -5.07
C SER A 66 -11.20 -5.43 -4.05
N ARG A 67 -12.48 -5.08 -4.31
CA ARG A 67 -13.27 -4.20 -3.43
C ARG A 67 -13.32 -4.65 -1.98
N GLU A 68 -13.55 -5.94 -1.82
CA GLU A 68 -13.63 -6.61 -0.54
C GLU A 68 -12.33 -6.46 0.29
N GLU A 69 -11.16 -6.63 -0.32
CA GLU A 69 -9.87 -6.49 0.38
C GLU A 69 -9.63 -5.07 0.91
N PHE A 70 -9.99 -4.04 0.15
CA PHE A 70 -9.84 -2.66 0.62
C PHE A 70 -10.92 -2.27 1.62
N ASP A 71 -12.16 -2.71 1.44
CA ASP A 71 -13.21 -2.43 2.43
C ASP A 71 -12.84 -3.10 3.77
N GLY A 72 -12.36 -4.34 3.75
CA GLY A 72 -11.84 -5.05 4.94
C GLY A 72 -10.51 -4.50 5.50
N SER A 73 -9.78 -3.70 4.73
CA SER A 73 -8.53 -3.08 5.19
C SER A 73 -8.74 -2.00 6.26
N TYR A 74 -9.96 -1.46 6.40
CA TYR A 74 -10.29 -0.50 7.46
C TYR A 74 -10.51 -1.13 8.83
N GLU A 75 -10.72 -2.45 8.89
CA GLU A 75 -10.90 -3.16 10.14
C GLU A 75 -9.57 -3.34 10.87
N ALA A 76 -9.59 -3.06 12.18
CA ALA A 76 -8.42 -3.26 13.04
C ALA A 76 -8.02 -4.74 13.08
N SER A 77 -6.72 -5.00 13.15
CA SER A 77 -6.17 -6.34 13.38
C SER A 77 -5.21 -6.30 14.55
N ALA A 78 -5.28 -7.30 15.43
CA ALA A 78 -4.33 -7.50 16.52
C ALA A 78 -3.00 -8.08 16.03
N ASP A 79 -3.00 -8.75 14.88
CA ASP A 79 -1.78 -9.27 14.25
C ASP A 79 -1.03 -8.13 13.55
N PRO A 80 0.21 -7.82 13.98
CA PRO A 80 0.97 -6.71 13.41
C PRO A 80 1.26 -6.88 11.92
N VAL A 81 1.43 -8.12 11.43
CA VAL A 81 1.69 -8.38 10.01
C VAL A 81 0.44 -8.07 9.18
N GLU A 82 -0.72 -8.52 9.64
CA GLU A 82 -1.99 -8.24 8.97
C GLU A 82 -2.35 -6.75 9.02
N ALA A 83 -2.10 -6.09 10.16
CA ALA A 83 -2.28 -4.63 10.27
C ALA A 83 -1.40 -3.88 9.25
N ALA A 84 -0.16 -4.32 9.06
CA ALA A 84 0.75 -3.75 8.05
C ALA A 84 0.29 -4.05 6.62
N ARG A 85 -0.21 -5.26 6.34
CA ARG A 85 -0.79 -5.63 5.04
C ARG A 85 -1.97 -4.74 4.69
N LYS A 86 -2.94 -4.61 5.60
CA LYS A 86 -4.12 -3.75 5.44
C LYS A 86 -3.73 -2.28 5.23
N PHE A 87 -2.75 -1.78 5.99
CA PHE A 87 -2.22 -0.43 5.78
C PHE A 87 -1.69 -0.23 4.35
N ILE A 88 -0.87 -1.16 3.85
CA ILE A 88 -0.35 -1.10 2.47
C ILE A 88 -1.48 -1.18 1.44
N VAL A 89 -2.47 -2.06 1.64
CA VAL A 89 -3.64 -2.17 0.75
C VAL A 89 -4.35 -0.81 0.62
N ARG A 90 -4.61 -0.11 1.73
CA ARG A 90 -5.19 1.24 1.69
C ARG A 90 -4.36 2.22 0.88
N CYS A 91 -3.04 2.25 1.10
CA CYS A 91 -2.14 3.16 0.39
C CYS A 91 -2.13 2.93 -1.13
N PHE A 92 -2.24 1.68 -1.59
CA PHE A 92 -2.12 1.33 -3.00
C PHE A 92 -3.46 1.28 -3.76
N VAL A 93 -4.54 0.92 -3.07
CA VAL A 93 -5.85 0.67 -3.69
C VAL A 93 -6.80 1.87 -3.52
N GLY A 94 -6.55 2.76 -2.56
CA GLY A 94 -7.35 3.97 -2.35
C GLY A 94 -7.08 5.08 -3.38
N HIS A 95 -8.10 5.89 -3.66
CA HIS A 95 -7.98 6.99 -4.63
C HIS A 95 -7.56 8.29 -3.94
N GLY A 96 -6.41 8.85 -4.36
CA GLY A 96 -5.89 10.10 -3.84
C GLY A 96 -5.16 9.95 -2.49
N THR A 97 -4.67 11.06 -1.95
CA THR A 97 -3.88 11.11 -0.70
C THR A 97 -4.71 10.91 0.58
N ARG A 98 -6.02 10.62 0.46
CA ARG A 98 -6.96 10.51 1.59
C ARG A 98 -7.22 9.09 2.08
N SER A 99 -6.60 8.07 1.48
CA SER A 99 -6.83 6.64 1.81
C SER A 99 -6.52 6.20 3.25
N ILE A 100 -6.13 7.15 4.10
CA ILE A 100 -5.96 6.99 5.55
C ILE A 100 -7.32 7.16 6.28
N ASP A 101 -8.31 7.83 5.68
CA ASP A 101 -9.67 8.00 6.23
C ASP A 101 -10.71 7.03 5.59
N GLN A 102 -11.74 6.66 6.36
CA GLN A 102 -12.84 5.80 5.89
C GLN A 102 -13.76 6.47 4.85
N THR A 103 -13.62 7.78 4.65
CA THR A 103 -14.41 8.56 3.69
C THR A 103 -13.88 8.48 2.25
N THR A 104 -12.87 7.64 1.99
CA THR A 104 -12.19 7.57 0.70
C THR A 104 -12.91 6.69 -0.32
N GLN A 105 -12.92 7.16 -1.57
CA GLN A 105 -13.45 6.44 -2.72
C GLN A 105 -12.47 5.34 -3.19
N TRP A 106 -13.03 4.16 -3.39
CA TRP A 106 -12.36 3.02 -4.04
C TRP A 106 -11.79 3.41 -5.41
N VAL A 107 -10.59 2.97 -5.77
CA VAL A 107 -10.11 3.09 -7.16
C VAL A 107 -10.89 2.10 -8.03
N SER A 108 -12.04 2.54 -8.54
CA SER A 108 -12.87 1.76 -9.48
C SER A 108 -12.23 1.58 -10.85
N GLN A 109 -11.21 2.38 -11.15
CA GLN A 109 -10.50 2.37 -12.42
C GLN A 109 -9.09 1.83 -12.24
N LEU A 110 -8.92 0.53 -12.50
CA LEU A 110 -7.76 0.12 -13.30
C LEU A 110 -7.83 0.96 -14.58
N ARG A 111 -7.22 2.16 -14.59
CA ARG A 111 -6.73 2.71 -15.85
C ARG A 111 -5.67 1.73 -16.29
N TYR A 112 -6.08 0.73 -17.06
CA TYR A 112 -5.18 0.05 -17.95
C TYR A 112 -4.46 1.18 -18.70
N PRO A 113 -3.14 1.39 -18.50
CA PRO A 113 -2.42 2.27 -19.38
C PRO A 113 -2.66 1.70 -20.78
N ARG A 114 -3.18 2.56 -21.67
CA ARG A 114 -3.31 2.26 -23.09
C ARG A 114 -1.98 1.62 -23.52
N ARG A 115 -2.05 0.30 -23.80
CA ARG A 115 -1.02 -0.62 -24.30
C ARG A 115 0.45 -0.20 -24.04
N GLU A 116 1.16 -0.97 -23.21
CA GLU A 116 2.43 -1.65 -23.59
C GLU A 116 3.42 -1.90 -22.42
N LYS A 117 3.33 -1.25 -21.25
CA LYS A 117 4.48 -1.26 -20.31
C LYS A 117 4.29 -1.77 -18.87
N LEU A 118 3.28 -2.58 -18.57
CA LEU A 118 3.22 -3.28 -17.28
C LEU A 118 2.75 -4.73 -17.47
N ARG A 119 3.69 -5.63 -17.76
CA ARG A 119 3.51 -7.06 -17.49
C ARG A 119 4.13 -7.35 -16.12
N PRO A 120 3.36 -7.66 -15.08
CA PRO A 120 3.91 -8.41 -13.94
C PRO A 120 4.43 -9.72 -14.51
N ARG A 121 5.72 -10.01 -14.33
CA ARG A 121 6.39 -11.16 -14.95
C ARG A 121 6.02 -12.51 -14.29
N VAL A 122 4.89 -12.56 -13.58
CA VAL A 122 4.36 -13.79 -12.97
C VAL A 122 2.82 -13.77 -13.06
N GLY A 123 2.28 -14.56 -13.98
CA GLY A 123 1.16 -15.46 -13.70
C GLY A 123 -0.27 -14.93 -13.57
N TRP A 124 -0.62 -13.69 -13.93
CA TRP A 124 -2.04 -13.32 -14.06
C TRP A 124 -2.55 -13.67 -15.45
N SER A 125 -3.12 -14.86 -15.62
CA SER A 125 -3.94 -15.17 -16.79
C SER A 125 -5.28 -14.45 -16.66
N PRO A 126 -5.74 -13.67 -17.66
CA PRO A 126 -7.08 -13.11 -17.63
C PRO A 126 -8.08 -14.27 -17.70
N CYS A 127 -8.97 -14.36 -16.72
CA CYS A 127 -10.21 -15.13 -16.86
C CYS A 127 -10.91 -14.60 -18.12
N SER A 128 -11.05 -15.45 -19.13
CA SER A 128 -11.52 -15.02 -20.45
C SER A 128 -12.89 -14.35 -20.37
N ASP A 129 -13.04 -13.19 -21.00
CA ASP A 129 -14.24 -12.33 -21.10
C ASP A 129 -15.49 -12.98 -21.73
N ARG A 130 -15.59 -14.31 -21.77
CA ARG A 130 -16.73 -15.05 -22.35
C ARG A 130 -17.91 -15.30 -21.41
N GLY A 131 -17.87 -14.82 -20.16
CA GLY A 131 -18.95 -15.05 -19.18
C GLY A 131 -20.01 -13.95 -19.07
N ARG A 132 -19.74 -12.71 -19.52
CA ARG A 132 -20.52 -11.52 -19.12
C ARG A 132 -21.78 -11.25 -19.96
N ARG A 133 -22.33 -12.24 -20.69
CA ARG A 133 -23.54 -12.07 -21.53
C ARG A 133 -24.66 -13.10 -21.32
N ARG A 134 -24.75 -13.78 -20.17
CA ARG A 134 -25.85 -14.75 -19.91
C ARG A 134 -26.46 -14.67 -18.50
N ALA A 135 -26.54 -13.49 -17.91
CA ALA A 135 -27.14 -13.32 -16.57
C ALA A 135 -28.14 -12.16 -16.49
N HIS A 136 -28.76 -11.76 -17.61
CA HIS A 136 -29.71 -10.64 -17.63
C HIS A 136 -31.10 -10.94 -18.22
N ASP A 137 -31.42 -12.22 -18.52
CA ASP A 137 -32.68 -12.62 -19.17
C ASP A 137 -33.44 -13.73 -18.40
N ARG A 138 -33.44 -13.75 -17.06
CA ARG A 138 -34.28 -14.71 -16.28
C ARG A 138 -34.87 -14.13 -14.99
N CYS A 139 -35.46 -12.96 -15.08
CA CYS A 139 -36.36 -12.43 -14.05
C CYS A 139 -37.58 -11.82 -14.72
N HIS A 140 -38.40 -12.63 -15.38
CA HIS A 140 -39.83 -12.42 -15.65
C HIS A 140 -40.34 -13.68 -16.37
N ASP A 141 -40.83 -14.64 -15.57
CA ASP A 141 -41.89 -15.59 -15.87
C ASP A 141 -42.34 -16.22 -14.53
#